data_AF-A0A7X0C311-F1
#
_entry.id   AF-A0A7X0C311-F1
#
_cell.length_a   1.000
_cell.length_b   1.000
_cell.length_c   1.000
_cell.angle_alpha   90.00
_cell.angle_beta   90.00
_cell.angle_gamma   90.00
#
_symmetry.space_group_name_H-M   'P 1'
#
loop_
_entity.id
_entity.type
_entity.pdbx_description
1 polymer ?
#
loop_
_entity_poly.entity_id
_entity_poly.type
_entity_poly.pdbx_seq_one_letter_code
_entity_poly.pdbx_strand_id
1 'polypeptide(L)'
;MHWLREVLLVAGAATTAALLTALQGPVPADIPLLIVFSTGISLPLLIRRVLPLTAAVASAVIALAGMAQLHRWEGMLVPMAVFCTAVYYRSRRPALVLAVSTCWMAGIGMVINAGVLALTNMVIMTIAPVATGYALRLHRDRADQTLRVQRAEAERVLAEERNWLARNVHDSVGHHLTAIRLQAAAARRTRGDTSATRALEAISDLSLSALTEVRDLLRTLSEHPAALQPGTADLERLAGQLTSAGRTITLRRSGRGGVLPPAVDHTAYRVVQEALTNVVRHSDATEVTVHLRQDDHGLRVEVLDNGAPAPASQAEGQGIRGMRERVHLLHGTLSVGPVETGGWRVRADLPREGNAW
;
A
#
# COMPACT_ATOMS: atom_id res chain seq x y z
N MET A 1 -5.47 27.81 -1.97
CA MET A 1 -6.39 27.09 -2.91
C MET A 1 -7.86 27.14 -2.52
N HIS A 2 -8.24 27.10 -1.23
CA HIS A 2 -9.66 27.13 -0.82
C HIS A 2 -10.42 28.42 -1.22
N TRP A 3 -9.77 29.58 -1.12
CA TRP A 3 -10.37 30.87 -1.46
C TRP A 3 -10.73 30.99 -2.95
N LEU A 4 -9.85 30.49 -3.83
CA LEU A 4 -10.06 30.47 -5.28
C LEU A 4 -11.31 29.65 -5.66
N ARG A 5 -11.56 28.52 -4.98
CA ARG A 5 -12.75 27.68 -5.22
C ARG A 5 -14.05 28.37 -4.81
N GLU A 6 -14.06 29.10 -3.70
CA GLU A 6 -15.26 29.81 -3.27
C GLU A 6 -15.56 31.02 -4.17
N VAL A 7 -14.52 31.73 -4.64
CA VAL A 7 -14.68 32.81 -5.64
C VAL A 7 -15.22 32.28 -6.96
N LEU A 8 -14.70 31.15 -7.45
CA LEU A 8 -15.20 30.50 -8.67
C LEU A 8 -16.66 30.02 -8.52
N LEU A 9 -17.04 29.52 -7.34
CA LEU A 9 -18.42 29.13 -7.06
C LEU A 9 -19.37 30.34 -7.07
N VAL A 10 -18.99 31.46 -6.46
CA VAL A 10 -19.78 32.69 -6.46
C VAL A 10 -19.88 33.26 -7.87
N ALA A 11 -18.77 33.36 -8.60
CA ALA A 11 -18.75 33.84 -9.98
C ALA A 11 -19.59 32.95 -10.91
N GLY A 12 -19.50 31.63 -10.76
CA GLY A 12 -20.29 30.66 -11.50
C GLY A 12 -21.79 30.75 -11.20
N ALA A 13 -22.16 30.92 -9.93
CA ALA A 13 -23.57 31.08 -9.54
C ALA A 13 -24.16 32.38 -10.10
N ALA A 14 -23.42 33.49 -10.02
CA ALA A 14 -23.82 34.79 -10.53
C ALA A 14 -23.97 34.80 -12.05
N THR A 15 -23.01 34.21 -12.77
CA THR A 15 -23.06 34.09 -14.24
C THR A 15 -24.20 33.18 -14.70
N THR A 16 -24.45 32.08 -14.00
CA THR A 16 -25.57 31.18 -14.32
C THR A 16 -26.92 31.87 -14.15
N ALA A 17 -27.12 32.62 -13.07
CA ALA A 17 -28.35 33.38 -12.83
C ALA A 17 -28.58 34.47 -13.90
N ALA A 18 -27.53 35.20 -14.27
CA ALA A 18 -27.59 36.21 -15.33
C ALA A 18 -27.88 35.58 -16.71
N LEU A 19 -27.23 34.47 -17.05
CA LEU A 19 -27.39 33.77 -18.31
C LEU A 19 -28.81 33.19 -18.48
N LEU A 20 -29.35 32.54 -17.44
CA LEU A 20 -30.71 31.99 -17.49
C LEU A 20 -31.77 33.08 -17.67
N THR A 21 -31.58 34.23 -17.04
CA THR A 21 -32.45 35.40 -17.23
C THR A 21 -32.39 35.90 -18.67
N ALA A 22 -31.21 35.95 -19.28
CA ALA A 22 -31.02 36.39 -20.67
C ALA A 22 -31.62 35.40 -21.70
N LEU A 23 -31.70 34.10 -21.37
CA LEU A 23 -32.26 33.07 -22.26
C LEU A 23 -33.79 33.10 -22.34
N GLN A 24 -34.48 33.72 -21.37
CA GLN A 24 -35.95 33.71 -21.32
C GLN A 24 -36.63 34.84 -22.09
N GLY A 25 -35.89 35.83 -22.61
CA GLY A 25 -36.50 36.95 -23.35
C GLY A 25 -35.52 38.09 -23.62
N PRO A 26 -36.02 39.24 -24.14
CA PRO A 26 -35.19 40.42 -24.33
C PRO A 26 -34.56 40.84 -23.01
N VAL A 27 -33.26 41.12 -23.04
CA VAL A 27 -32.48 41.50 -21.86
C VAL A 27 -33.14 42.71 -21.18
N PRO A 28 -33.27 42.73 -19.84
CA PRO A 28 -33.78 43.89 -19.13
C PRO A 28 -33.01 45.15 -19.53
N ALA A 29 -33.69 46.29 -19.66
CA ALA A 29 -33.04 47.56 -20.00
C ALA A 29 -31.95 47.95 -18.97
N ASP A 30 -32.04 47.44 -17.75
CA ASP A 30 -31.15 47.74 -16.62
C ASP A 30 -30.11 46.62 -16.39
N ILE A 31 -29.21 46.40 -17.36
CA ILE A 31 -28.09 45.46 -17.25
C ILE A 31 -27.26 45.65 -15.96
N PRO A 32 -26.95 46.88 -15.49
CA PRO A 32 -26.23 47.08 -14.23
C PRO A 32 -26.97 46.51 -13.02
N LEU A 33 -28.30 46.67 -12.98
CA LEU A 33 -29.14 46.19 -11.90
C LEU A 33 -29.17 44.65 -11.88
N LEU A 34 -29.24 44.02 -13.05
CA LEU A 34 -29.17 42.56 -13.20
C LEU A 34 -27.84 41.99 -12.66
N ILE A 35 -26.71 42.64 -12.94
CA ILE A 35 -25.38 42.23 -12.46
C ILE A 35 -25.28 42.38 -10.94
N VAL A 36 -25.79 43.50 -10.39
CA VAL A 36 -25.78 43.76 -8.94
C VAL A 36 -26.58 42.70 -8.19
N PHE A 37 -27.81 42.39 -8.63
CA PHE A 37 -28.63 41.36 -7.97
C PHE A 37 -28.07 39.95 -8.16
N SER A 38 -27.55 39.62 -9.35
CA SER A 38 -26.97 38.29 -9.62
C SER A 38 -25.67 38.05 -8.85
N THR A 39 -24.88 39.10 -8.60
CA THR A 39 -23.68 39.01 -7.75
C THR A 39 -24.07 39.01 -6.26
N GLY A 40 -25.03 39.86 -5.91
CA GLY A 40 -25.57 40.01 -4.55
C GLY A 40 -26.13 38.72 -3.98
N ILE A 41 -26.96 38.01 -4.76
CA ILE A 41 -27.61 36.76 -4.36
C ILE A 41 -26.61 35.62 -4.11
N SER A 42 -25.42 35.69 -4.72
CA SER A 42 -24.35 34.69 -4.61
C SER A 42 -23.36 34.98 -3.47
N LEU A 43 -23.20 36.23 -3.02
CA LEU A 43 -22.30 36.59 -1.91
C LEU A 43 -22.53 35.78 -0.62
N PRO A 44 -23.77 35.47 -0.19
CA PRO A 44 -24.02 34.63 0.98
C PRO A 44 -23.44 33.22 0.89
N LEU A 45 -23.09 32.70 -0.29
CA LEU A 45 -22.42 31.40 -0.45
C LEU A 45 -21.06 31.37 0.26
N LEU A 46 -20.39 32.50 0.45
CA LEU A 46 -19.09 32.56 1.13
C LEU A 46 -19.18 32.14 2.60
N ILE A 47 -20.32 32.42 3.25
CA ILE A 47 -20.55 32.10 4.66
C ILE A 47 -21.32 30.78 4.87
N ARG A 48 -21.68 30.07 3.79
CA ARG A 48 -22.52 28.85 3.84
C ARG A 48 -21.97 27.72 4.71
N ARG A 49 -20.64 27.69 4.92
CA ARG A 49 -19.99 26.67 5.75
C ARG A 49 -20.03 26.99 7.24
N VAL A 50 -20.03 28.28 7.60
CA VAL A 50 -19.96 28.74 9.01
C VAL A 50 -21.37 29.02 9.54
N LEU A 51 -22.16 29.77 8.76
CA LEU A 51 -23.54 30.15 9.08
C LEU A 51 -24.48 29.78 7.92
N PRO A 52 -24.71 28.48 7.67
CA PRO A 52 -25.52 27.99 6.55
C PRO A 52 -26.95 28.56 6.48
N LEU A 53 -27.59 28.74 7.65
CA LEU A 53 -28.95 29.27 7.72
C LEU A 53 -28.98 30.77 7.41
N THR A 54 -28.03 31.56 7.91
CA THR A 54 -27.98 32.99 7.61
C THR A 54 -27.62 33.22 6.14
N ALA A 55 -26.76 32.37 5.58
CA ALA A 55 -26.46 32.36 4.15
C ALA A 55 -27.72 32.17 3.30
N ALA A 56 -28.53 31.15 3.65
CA ALA A 56 -29.76 30.83 2.93
C ALA A 56 -30.80 31.94 3.05
N VAL A 57 -31.00 32.48 4.26
CA VAL A 57 -31.95 33.58 4.50
C VAL A 57 -31.49 34.88 3.83
N ALA A 58 -30.20 35.22 3.85
CA ALA A 58 -29.68 36.41 3.19
C ALA A 58 -29.82 36.31 1.66
N SER A 59 -29.47 35.16 1.07
CA SER A 59 -29.64 34.91 -0.37
C SER A 59 -31.11 34.97 -0.77
N ALA A 60 -31.99 34.39 0.05
CA ALA A 60 -33.43 34.49 -0.11
C ALA A 60 -33.90 35.96 -0.12
N VAL A 61 -33.61 36.75 0.92
CA VAL A 61 -34.03 38.17 1.00
C VAL A 61 -33.60 38.97 -0.23
N ILE A 62 -32.36 38.77 -0.71
CA ILE A 62 -31.84 39.43 -1.92
C ILE A 62 -32.62 38.99 -3.17
N ALA A 63 -33.04 37.72 -3.22
CA ALA A 63 -33.89 37.20 -4.30
C ALA A 63 -35.28 37.86 -4.34
N LEU A 64 -35.92 38.08 -3.19
CA LEU A 64 -37.20 38.82 -3.16
C LEU A 64 -37.03 40.26 -3.63
N ALA A 65 -35.99 40.94 -3.15
CA ALA A 65 -35.72 42.33 -3.53
C ALA A 65 -35.46 42.47 -5.03
N GLY A 66 -34.74 41.53 -5.64
CA GLY A 66 -34.51 41.54 -7.08
C GLY A 66 -35.76 41.18 -7.89
N MET A 67 -36.60 40.24 -7.42
CA MET A 67 -37.89 39.93 -8.07
C MET A 67 -38.86 41.12 -8.08
N ALA A 68 -38.84 41.95 -7.04
CA ALA A 68 -39.66 43.15 -6.96
C ALA A 68 -39.21 44.27 -7.93
N GLN A 69 -37.93 44.30 -8.30
CA GLN A 69 -37.35 45.37 -9.15
C GLN A 69 -37.09 44.94 -10.60
N LEU A 70 -36.82 43.66 -10.85
CA LEU A 70 -36.51 43.12 -12.17
C LEU A 70 -37.66 42.22 -12.65
N HIS A 71 -38.39 42.68 -13.67
CA HIS A 71 -39.41 41.87 -14.32
C HIS A 71 -38.74 40.67 -15.02
N ARG A 72 -39.23 39.45 -14.76
CA ARG A 72 -38.74 38.16 -15.35
C ARG A 72 -37.32 37.72 -14.92
N TRP A 73 -36.87 38.07 -13.72
CA TRP A 73 -35.57 37.61 -13.20
C TRP A 73 -35.60 36.18 -12.64
N GLU A 74 -34.70 35.32 -13.13
CA GLU A 74 -34.57 33.90 -12.77
C GLU A 74 -33.47 33.65 -11.72
N GLY A 75 -33.44 34.48 -10.67
CA GLY A 75 -32.48 34.35 -9.56
C GLY A 75 -32.75 33.19 -8.59
N MET A 76 -33.88 32.48 -8.74
CA MET A 76 -34.43 31.59 -7.72
C MET A 76 -33.60 30.31 -7.49
N LEU A 77 -32.75 29.93 -8.45
CA LEU A 77 -31.89 28.75 -8.34
C LEU A 77 -30.73 28.94 -7.35
N VAL A 78 -30.27 30.18 -7.13
CA VAL A 78 -29.15 30.45 -6.21
C VAL A 78 -29.55 30.23 -4.74
N PRO A 79 -30.67 30.81 -4.23
CA PRO A 79 -31.17 30.50 -2.89
C PRO A 79 -31.46 29.02 -2.71
N MET A 80 -31.95 28.35 -3.76
CA MET A 80 -32.24 26.93 -3.76
C MET A 80 -30.98 26.09 -3.49
N ALA A 81 -29.90 26.39 -4.19
CA ALA A 81 -28.59 25.77 -3.94
C ALA A 81 -28.08 26.08 -2.53
N VAL A 82 -28.29 27.29 -2.02
CA VAL A 82 -27.86 27.69 -0.67
C VAL A 82 -28.64 26.92 0.40
N PHE A 83 -29.97 26.75 0.26
CA PHE A 83 -30.79 25.93 1.16
C PHE A 83 -30.36 24.46 1.15
N CYS A 84 -30.03 23.89 0.00
CA CYS A 84 -29.45 22.55 -0.10
C CYS A 84 -28.14 22.46 0.71
N THR A 85 -27.23 23.43 0.53
CA THR A 85 -25.97 23.46 1.31
C THR A 85 -26.22 23.66 2.81
N ALA A 86 -27.29 24.35 3.19
CA ALA A 86 -27.63 24.57 4.58
C ALA A 86 -28.04 23.27 5.29
N VAL A 87 -28.82 22.41 4.62
CA VAL A 87 -29.16 21.07 5.11
C VAL A 87 -27.92 20.16 5.14
N TYR A 88 -27.04 20.31 4.15
CA TYR A 88 -25.82 19.53 4.06
C TYR A 88 -24.85 19.81 5.23
N TYR A 89 -24.62 21.09 5.58
CA TYR A 89 -23.67 21.47 6.63
C TYR A 89 -24.26 21.57 8.04
N ARG A 90 -25.57 21.82 8.21
CA ARG A 90 -26.18 21.99 9.55
C ARG A 90 -26.95 20.74 10.00
N SER A 91 -26.23 19.85 10.67
CA SER A 91 -26.70 18.53 11.14
C SER A 91 -27.90 18.54 12.12
N ARG A 92 -28.04 19.56 13.00
CA ARG A 92 -28.92 19.43 14.18
C ARG A 92 -30.41 19.70 13.99
N ARG A 93 -30.86 20.32 12.89
CA ARG A 93 -32.29 20.71 12.71
C ARG A 93 -32.73 20.75 11.24
N PRO A 94 -32.79 19.62 10.51
CA PRO A 94 -33.29 19.60 9.12
C PRO A 94 -34.74 20.10 9.02
N ALA A 95 -35.56 19.82 10.05
CA ALA A 95 -36.92 20.33 10.16
C ALA A 95 -37.00 21.88 10.21
N LEU A 96 -36.00 22.54 10.83
CA LEU A 96 -35.94 24.00 10.85
C LEU A 96 -35.59 24.56 9.47
N VAL A 97 -34.66 23.92 8.75
CA VAL A 97 -34.32 24.34 7.38
C VAL A 97 -35.52 24.15 6.45
N LEU A 98 -36.23 23.03 6.59
CA LEU A 98 -37.48 22.79 5.87
C LEU A 98 -38.53 23.85 6.20
N ALA A 99 -38.78 24.14 7.49
CA ALA A 99 -39.75 25.15 7.91
C ALA A 99 -39.41 26.54 7.35
N VAL A 100 -38.14 26.96 7.42
CA VAL A 100 -37.69 28.25 6.87
C VAL A 100 -37.86 28.28 5.35
N SER A 101 -37.52 27.19 4.65
CA SER A 101 -37.68 27.08 3.19
C SER A 101 -39.16 27.11 2.78
N THR A 102 -40.04 26.47 3.54
CA THR A 102 -41.50 26.48 3.30
C THR A 102 -42.10 27.86 3.57
N CYS A 103 -41.75 28.52 4.68
CA CYS A 103 -42.20 29.88 4.97
C CYS A 103 -41.74 30.87 3.91
N TRP A 104 -40.50 30.72 3.44
CA TRP A 104 -39.96 31.51 2.35
C TRP A 104 -40.77 31.37 1.06
N MET A 105 -41.09 30.13 0.68
CA MET A 105 -41.83 29.87 -0.54
C MET A 105 -43.29 30.32 -0.46
N ALA A 106 -43.93 30.15 0.69
CA ALA A 106 -45.25 30.73 0.92
C ALA A 106 -45.25 32.26 0.76
N GLY A 107 -44.23 32.95 1.27
CA GLY A 107 -44.07 34.40 1.12
C GLY A 107 -43.97 34.85 -0.33
N ILE A 108 -43.18 34.16 -1.16
CA ILE A 108 -43.09 34.48 -2.60
C ILE A 108 -44.43 34.26 -3.29
N GLY A 109 -45.17 33.19 -2.95
CA GLY A 109 -46.44 32.84 -3.59
C GLY A 109 -47.50 33.93 -3.38
N MET A 110 -47.47 34.56 -2.20
CA MET A 110 -48.30 35.73 -1.90
C MET A 110 -47.91 36.97 -2.70
N VAL A 111 -46.61 37.26 -2.85
CA VAL A 111 -46.11 38.44 -3.58
C VAL A 111 -46.46 38.39 -5.07
N ILE A 112 -46.36 37.22 -5.70
CA ILE A 112 -46.60 37.09 -7.15
C ILE A 112 -48.05 36.73 -7.51
N ASN A 113 -48.96 36.68 -6.53
CA ASN A 113 -50.35 36.26 -6.69
C ASN A 113 -50.48 34.94 -7.47
N ALA A 114 -49.73 33.94 -7.02
CA ALA A 114 -49.58 32.65 -7.68
C ALA A 114 -50.91 31.85 -7.71
N GLY A 115 -51.33 31.43 -8.91
CA GLY A 115 -52.42 30.46 -9.07
C GLY A 115 -52.04 29.04 -8.64
N VAL A 116 -53.02 28.12 -8.61
CA VAL A 116 -52.85 26.74 -8.09
C VAL A 116 -51.72 25.95 -8.78
N LEU A 117 -51.48 26.15 -10.08
CA LEU A 117 -50.35 25.52 -10.79
C LEU A 117 -48.97 26.02 -10.29
N ALA A 118 -48.87 27.30 -9.90
CA ALA A 118 -47.63 27.86 -9.37
C ALA A 118 -47.32 27.34 -7.96
N LEU A 119 -48.33 26.96 -7.17
CA LEU A 119 -48.14 26.30 -5.87
C LEU A 119 -47.45 24.93 -6.00
N THR A 120 -47.77 24.16 -7.05
CA THR A 120 -47.16 22.83 -7.28
C THR A 120 -45.66 22.94 -7.57
N ASN A 121 -45.27 23.89 -8.42
CA ASN A 121 -43.85 24.18 -8.69
C ASN A 121 -43.13 24.70 -7.44
N MET A 122 -43.78 25.50 -6.60
CA MET A 122 -43.19 25.96 -5.34
C MET A 122 -42.88 24.82 -4.38
N VAL A 123 -43.76 23.82 -4.27
CA VAL A 123 -43.54 22.65 -3.41
C VAL A 123 -42.31 21.86 -3.87
N ILE A 124 -42.18 21.61 -5.18
CA ILE A 124 -41.02 20.93 -5.75
C ILE A 124 -39.73 21.71 -5.46
N MET A 125 -39.77 23.03 -5.66
CA MET A 125 -38.62 23.93 -5.41
C MET A 125 -38.27 24.10 -3.92
N THR A 126 -39.18 23.74 -3.00
CA THR A 126 -38.93 23.74 -1.55
C THR A 126 -38.37 22.41 -1.07
N ILE A 127 -38.99 21.31 -1.51
CA ILE A 127 -38.71 19.97 -0.99
C ILE A 127 -37.48 19.37 -1.65
N ALA A 128 -37.34 19.51 -2.98
CA ALA A 128 -36.24 18.88 -3.72
C ALA A 128 -34.84 19.28 -3.21
N PRO A 129 -34.54 20.56 -2.90
CA PRO A 129 -33.22 20.96 -2.41
C PRO A 129 -32.94 20.46 -0.99
N VAL A 130 -33.97 20.47 -0.14
CA VAL A 130 -33.88 19.96 1.24
C VAL A 130 -33.68 18.44 1.23
N ALA A 131 -34.46 17.72 0.42
CA ALA A 131 -34.34 16.28 0.24
C ALA A 131 -32.97 15.90 -0.36
N THR A 132 -32.51 16.64 -1.37
CA THR A 132 -31.19 16.43 -1.98
C THR A 132 -30.07 16.67 -0.98
N GLY A 133 -30.10 17.79 -0.24
CA GLY A 133 -29.11 18.09 0.80
C GLY A 133 -29.10 17.04 1.91
N TYR A 134 -30.28 16.52 2.28
CA TYR A 134 -30.42 15.42 3.24
C TYR A 134 -29.83 14.11 2.70
N ALA A 135 -30.17 13.75 1.46
CA ALA A 135 -29.69 12.52 0.80
C ALA A 135 -28.17 12.52 0.62
N LEU A 136 -27.59 13.62 0.12
CA LEU A 136 -26.14 13.77 -0.02
C LEU A 136 -25.43 13.64 1.32
N ARG A 137 -26.01 14.21 2.38
CA ARG A 137 -25.47 14.07 3.74
C ARG A 137 -25.52 12.63 4.21
N LEU A 138 -26.67 11.95 4.04
CA LEU A 138 -26.82 10.54 4.42
C LEU A 138 -25.85 9.63 3.66
N HIS A 139 -25.64 9.88 2.37
CA HIS A 139 -24.63 9.17 1.58
C HIS A 139 -23.22 9.40 2.11
N ARG A 140 -22.87 10.64 2.46
CA ARG A 140 -21.58 10.96 3.06
C ARG A 140 -21.39 10.28 4.42
N ASP A 141 -22.38 10.36 5.29
CA ASP A 141 -22.33 9.76 6.63
C ASP A 141 -22.18 8.23 6.54
N ARG A 142 -22.90 7.58 5.60
CA ARG A 142 -22.73 6.15 5.32
C ARG A 142 -21.34 5.82 4.80
N ALA A 143 -20.82 6.60 3.85
CA ALA A 143 -19.46 6.39 3.33
C ALA A 143 -18.41 6.53 4.44
N ASP A 144 -18.53 7.55 5.29
CA ASP A 144 -17.65 7.77 6.44
C ASP A 144 -17.76 6.63 7.47
N GLN A 145 -18.97 6.09 7.71
CA GLN A 145 -19.17 4.92 8.56
C GLN A 145 -18.52 3.66 7.98
N THR A 146 -18.71 3.37 6.69
CA THR A 146 -18.09 2.21 6.03
C THR A 146 -16.57 2.30 6.12
N LEU A 147 -15.99 3.48 5.86
CA LEU A 147 -14.54 3.68 6.00
C LEU A 147 -14.05 3.47 7.44
N ARG A 148 -14.83 3.89 8.44
CA ARG A 148 -14.49 3.63 9.86
C ARG A 148 -14.53 2.15 10.19
N VAL A 149 -15.55 1.43 9.72
CA VAL A 149 -15.68 -0.02 9.94
C VAL A 149 -14.52 -0.76 9.28
N GLN A 150 -14.21 -0.46 8.01
CA GLN A 150 -13.09 -1.07 7.29
C GLN A 150 -11.75 -0.81 7.99
N ARG A 151 -11.51 0.40 8.49
CA ARG A 151 -10.29 0.70 9.28
C ARG A 151 -10.23 -0.11 10.56
N ALA A 152 -11.33 -0.19 11.30
CA ALA A 152 -11.40 -0.98 12.51
C ALA A 152 -11.22 -2.49 12.25
N GLU A 153 -11.75 -3.02 11.16
CA GLU A 153 -11.54 -4.41 10.74
C GLU A 153 -10.09 -4.66 10.35
N ALA A 154 -9.46 -3.78 9.57
CA ALA A 154 -8.05 -3.90 9.23
C ALA A 154 -7.13 -3.86 10.46
N GLU A 155 -7.39 -2.96 11.41
CA GLU A 155 -6.67 -2.90 12.69
C GLU A 155 -6.87 -4.18 13.53
N ARG A 156 -8.08 -4.76 13.52
CA ARG A 156 -8.36 -6.04 14.20
C ARG A 156 -7.59 -7.20 13.58
N VAL A 157 -7.63 -7.34 12.25
CA VAL A 157 -6.89 -8.40 11.53
C VAL A 157 -5.39 -8.29 11.82
N LEU A 158 -4.82 -7.08 11.79
CA LEU A 158 -3.41 -6.87 12.13
C LEU A 158 -3.09 -7.22 13.59
N ALA A 159 -4.00 -6.91 14.53
CA ALA A 159 -3.83 -7.26 15.93
C ALA A 159 -3.91 -8.78 16.17
N GLU A 160 -4.83 -9.46 15.50
CA GLU A 160 -4.96 -10.91 15.52
C GLU A 160 -3.71 -11.59 14.98
N GLU A 161 -3.21 -11.11 13.83
CA GLU A 161 -1.98 -11.61 13.21
C GLU A 161 -0.78 -11.43 14.13
N ARG A 162 -0.63 -10.24 14.74
CA ARG A 162 0.45 -9.97 15.70
C ARG A 162 0.37 -10.90 16.92
N ASN A 163 -0.82 -11.16 17.45
CA ASN A 163 -1.02 -12.07 18.58
C ASN A 163 -0.77 -13.53 18.19
N TRP A 164 -1.12 -13.91 16.97
CA TRP A 164 -0.81 -15.22 16.43
C TRP A 164 0.71 -15.39 16.27
N LEU A 165 1.40 -14.41 15.69
CA LEU A 165 2.87 -14.40 15.55
C LEU A 165 3.56 -14.50 16.92
N ALA A 166 3.13 -13.67 17.89
CA ALA A 166 3.71 -13.68 19.23
C ALA A 166 3.58 -15.06 19.89
N ARG A 167 2.42 -15.73 19.75
CA ARG A 167 2.21 -17.08 20.28
C ARG A 167 3.09 -18.12 19.60
N ASN A 168 3.10 -18.18 18.27
CA ASN A 168 3.91 -19.17 17.54
C ASN A 168 5.41 -18.98 17.78
N VAL A 169 5.88 -17.73 17.82
CA VAL A 169 7.27 -17.43 18.18
C VAL A 169 7.55 -17.82 19.63
N HIS A 170 6.67 -17.49 20.58
CA HIS A 170 6.86 -17.84 21.99
C HIS A 170 6.86 -19.35 22.21
N ASP A 171 5.98 -20.09 21.54
CA ASP A 171 5.88 -21.54 21.67
C ASP A 171 7.12 -22.22 21.08
N SER A 172 7.56 -21.84 19.87
CA SER A 172 8.78 -22.39 19.26
C SER A 172 10.03 -22.02 20.08
N VAL A 173 10.23 -20.73 20.41
CA VAL A 173 11.41 -20.28 21.18
C VAL A 173 11.39 -20.87 22.61
N GLY A 174 10.23 -20.90 23.26
CA GLY A 174 10.07 -21.42 24.62
C GLY A 174 10.38 -22.91 24.72
N HIS A 175 9.94 -23.72 23.76
CA HIS A 175 10.24 -25.15 23.72
C HIS A 175 11.74 -25.40 23.56
N HIS A 176 12.39 -24.69 22.63
CA HIS A 176 13.82 -24.83 22.36
C HIS A 176 14.68 -24.33 23.53
N LEU A 177 14.37 -23.18 24.11
CA LEU A 177 15.08 -22.67 25.30
C LEU A 177 14.93 -23.62 26.50
N THR A 178 13.77 -24.25 26.66
CA THR A 178 13.55 -25.26 27.71
C THR A 178 14.41 -26.50 27.47
N ALA A 179 14.49 -26.99 26.23
CA ALA A 179 15.35 -28.11 25.86
C ALA A 179 16.83 -27.78 26.09
N ILE A 180 17.30 -26.60 25.67
CA ILE A 180 18.66 -26.11 25.92
C ILE A 180 18.96 -26.05 27.42
N ARG A 181 18.05 -25.49 28.23
CA ARG A 181 18.21 -25.41 29.69
C ARG A 181 18.28 -26.80 30.33
N LEU A 182 17.46 -27.75 29.88
CA LEU A 182 17.48 -29.13 30.38
C LEU A 182 18.81 -29.82 30.07
N GLN A 183 19.30 -29.69 28.83
CA GLN A 183 20.57 -30.26 28.37
C GLN A 183 21.76 -29.64 29.12
N ALA A 184 21.78 -28.32 29.29
CA ALA A 184 22.80 -27.62 30.07
C ALA A 184 22.80 -28.07 31.56
N ALA A 185 21.61 -28.27 32.14
CA ALA A 185 21.48 -28.77 33.51
C ALA A 185 21.89 -30.24 33.67
N ALA A 186 21.71 -31.07 32.64
CA ALA A 186 22.21 -32.45 32.60
C ALA A 186 23.74 -32.49 32.48
N ALA A 187 24.32 -31.65 31.61
CA ALA A 187 25.76 -31.48 31.45
C ALA A 187 26.46 -31.15 32.78
N ARG A 188 25.91 -30.18 33.53
CA ARG A 188 26.45 -29.74 34.84
C ARG A 188 26.46 -30.81 35.92
N ARG A 189 25.65 -31.88 35.80
CA ARG A 189 25.57 -32.97 36.78
C ARG A 189 26.54 -34.11 36.48
N THR A 190 27.17 -34.12 35.31
CA THR A 190 28.05 -35.20 34.88
C THR A 190 29.52 -34.78 35.02
N ARG A 191 30.34 -35.55 35.75
CA ARG A 191 31.77 -35.26 35.93
C ARG A 191 32.60 -36.01 34.88
N GLY A 192 33.10 -35.28 33.87
CA GLY A 192 34.02 -35.80 32.84
C GLY A 192 34.03 -34.95 31.56
N ASP A 193 35.22 -34.71 30.99
CA ASP A 193 35.49 -33.77 29.89
C ASP A 193 34.67 -34.08 28.61
N THR A 194 34.60 -35.36 28.22
CA THR A 194 33.84 -35.85 27.06
C THR A 194 32.31 -35.77 27.20
N SER A 195 31.78 -35.55 28.40
CA SER A 195 30.35 -35.34 28.62
C SER A 195 29.94 -33.87 28.46
N ALA A 196 30.87 -32.94 28.72
CA ALA A 196 30.63 -31.51 28.56
C ALA A 196 30.61 -31.13 27.07
N THR A 197 31.51 -31.69 26.26
CA THR A 197 31.57 -31.46 24.80
C THR A 197 30.29 -31.92 24.10
N ARG A 198 29.80 -33.14 24.39
CA ARG A 198 28.55 -33.66 23.81
C ARG A 198 27.31 -32.84 24.18
N ALA A 199 27.28 -32.28 25.39
CA ALA A 199 26.17 -31.42 25.79
C ALA A 199 26.22 -30.04 25.11
N LEU A 200 27.42 -29.49 24.86
CA LEU A 200 27.59 -28.26 24.10
C LEU A 200 27.20 -28.44 22.61
N GLU A 201 27.54 -29.59 22.01
CA GLU A 201 27.08 -29.97 20.66
C GLU A 201 25.55 -30.06 20.59
N ALA A 202 24.91 -30.76 21.54
CA ALA A 202 23.45 -30.85 21.59
C ALA A 202 22.76 -29.48 21.77
N ILE A 203 23.36 -28.57 22.56
CA ILE A 203 22.87 -27.19 22.70
C ILE A 203 23.02 -26.42 21.39
N SER A 204 24.14 -26.58 20.67
CA SER A 204 24.39 -25.95 19.38
C SER A 204 23.37 -26.40 18.33
N ASP A 205 23.10 -27.71 18.24
CA ASP A 205 22.13 -28.30 17.31
C ASP A 205 20.70 -27.86 17.59
N LEU A 206 20.30 -27.83 18.86
CA LEU A 206 18.98 -27.33 19.27
C LEU A 206 18.81 -25.84 18.98
N SER A 207 19.87 -25.04 19.17
CA SER A 207 19.86 -23.61 18.88
C SER A 207 19.76 -23.34 17.38
N LEU A 208 20.48 -24.12 16.56
CA LEU A 208 20.38 -24.06 15.09
C LEU A 208 19.00 -24.46 14.59
N SER A 209 18.40 -25.50 15.17
CA SER A 209 17.04 -25.95 14.83
C SER A 209 16.00 -24.87 15.15
N ALA A 210 16.05 -24.28 16.35
CA ALA A 210 15.18 -23.18 16.76
C ALA A 210 15.26 -21.97 15.81
N LEU A 211 16.50 -21.58 15.47
CA LEU A 211 16.76 -20.47 14.57
C LEU A 211 16.29 -20.72 13.14
N THR A 212 16.24 -21.99 12.71
CA THR A 212 15.74 -22.40 11.39
C THR A 212 14.23 -22.36 11.35
N GLU A 213 13.56 -22.85 12.40
CA GLU A 213 12.10 -22.84 12.54
C GLU A 213 11.53 -21.41 12.56
N VAL A 214 12.17 -20.50 13.31
CA VAL A 214 11.83 -19.06 13.30
C VAL A 214 12.04 -18.45 11.91
N ARG A 215 13.09 -18.85 11.19
CA ARG A 215 13.36 -18.35 9.83
C ARG A 215 12.32 -18.82 8.83
N ASP A 216 11.87 -20.07 8.94
CA ASP A 216 10.83 -20.62 8.07
C ASP A 216 9.46 -19.99 8.34
N LEU A 217 9.10 -19.74 9.61
CA LEU A 217 7.90 -18.96 9.97
C LEU A 217 7.97 -17.53 9.44
N LEU A 218 9.14 -16.89 9.50
CA LEU A 218 9.31 -15.56 8.89
C LEU A 218 9.25 -15.61 7.36
N ARG A 219 9.68 -16.71 6.74
CA ARG A 219 9.66 -16.91 5.28
C ARG A 219 8.25 -17.16 4.76
N THR A 220 7.39 -17.87 5.49
CA THR A 220 5.97 -18.05 5.13
C THR A 220 5.18 -16.74 5.25
N LEU A 221 5.53 -15.86 6.19
CA LEU A 221 4.95 -14.52 6.31
C LEU A 221 5.54 -13.52 5.31
N SER A 222 6.79 -13.75 4.92
CA SER A 222 7.51 -12.99 3.91
C SER A 222 7.22 -13.54 2.53
N GLU A 223 5.97 -13.47 2.08
CA GLU A 223 5.64 -13.51 0.65
C GLU A 223 6.24 -12.25 -0.02
N HIS A 224 7.55 -12.17 -0.13
CA HIS A 224 8.18 -11.18 -0.98
C HIS A 224 7.84 -11.58 -2.42
N PRO A 225 7.16 -10.73 -3.21
CA PRO A 225 7.11 -10.94 -4.64
C PRO A 225 8.55 -11.13 -5.12
N ALA A 226 8.78 -12.08 -6.03
CA ALA A 226 10.12 -12.45 -6.50
C ALA A 226 10.97 -11.24 -6.98
N ALA A 227 10.32 -10.09 -7.26
CA ALA A 227 10.92 -8.80 -7.58
C ALA A 227 11.69 -8.09 -6.43
N LEU A 228 11.51 -8.48 -5.16
CA LEU A 228 12.21 -7.89 -4.01
C LEU A 228 13.32 -8.78 -3.42
N GLN A 229 13.54 -9.95 -3.99
CA GLN A 229 14.59 -10.86 -3.52
C GLN A 229 15.94 -10.49 -4.16
N PRO A 230 17.05 -10.61 -3.43
CA PRO A 230 18.37 -10.27 -3.96
C PRO A 230 18.71 -11.17 -5.14
N GLY A 231 19.11 -10.52 -6.23
CA GLY A 231 19.38 -11.16 -7.52
C GLY A 231 20.87 -11.30 -7.79
N THR A 232 21.24 -11.76 -8.98
CA THR A 232 22.66 -11.81 -9.36
C THR A 232 23.31 -10.42 -9.34
N ALA A 233 22.55 -9.33 -9.49
CA ALA A 233 23.05 -7.95 -9.38
C ALA A 233 23.57 -7.56 -7.98
N ASP A 234 23.22 -8.31 -6.93
CA ASP A 234 23.69 -8.10 -5.56
C ASP A 234 25.03 -8.81 -5.25
N LEU A 235 25.55 -9.61 -6.19
CA LEU A 235 26.72 -10.46 -5.95
C LEU A 235 28.00 -9.66 -5.73
N GLU A 236 28.15 -8.50 -6.37
CA GLU A 236 29.28 -7.59 -6.15
C GLU A 236 29.31 -7.10 -4.69
N ARG A 237 28.14 -6.78 -4.12
CA ARG A 237 28.00 -6.37 -2.72
C ARG A 237 28.29 -7.54 -1.78
N LEU A 238 27.78 -8.73 -2.09
CA LEU A 238 28.04 -9.94 -1.32
C LEU A 238 29.55 -10.30 -1.30
N ALA A 239 30.20 -10.26 -2.46
CA ALA A 239 31.63 -10.49 -2.58
C ALA A 239 32.44 -9.46 -1.78
N GLY A 240 32.05 -8.18 -1.82
CA GLY A 240 32.68 -7.14 -1.02
C GLY A 240 32.57 -7.37 0.49
N GLN A 241 31.43 -7.88 0.98
CA GLN A 241 31.23 -8.19 2.40
C GLN A 241 32.06 -9.37 2.90
N LEU A 242 32.34 -10.35 2.03
CA LEU A 242 33.07 -11.57 2.37
C LEU A 242 34.58 -11.46 2.06
N THR A 243 35.01 -10.36 1.44
CA THR A 243 36.43 -10.06 1.21
C THR A 243 37.07 -9.60 2.53
N SER A 244 38.22 -10.18 2.88
CA SER A 244 38.98 -9.85 4.09
C SER A 244 40.48 -9.83 3.81
N ALA A 245 41.29 -9.33 4.76
CA ALA A 245 42.74 -9.31 4.62
C ALA A 245 43.28 -10.76 4.53
N GLY A 246 43.60 -11.21 3.31
CA GLY A 246 44.09 -12.56 3.02
C GLY A 246 43.18 -13.40 2.11
N ARG A 247 42.01 -12.90 1.69
CA ARG A 247 41.09 -13.62 0.80
C ARG A 247 40.47 -12.71 -0.26
N THR A 248 40.68 -13.03 -1.53
CA THR A 248 40.23 -12.24 -2.68
C THR A 248 39.13 -12.97 -3.43
N ILE A 249 37.97 -12.32 -3.58
CA ILE A 249 36.83 -12.85 -4.34
C ILE A 249 36.71 -12.07 -5.65
N THR A 250 36.85 -12.77 -6.77
CA THR A 250 36.73 -12.18 -8.12
C THR A 250 35.44 -12.64 -8.76
N LEU A 251 34.58 -11.68 -9.15
CA LEU A 251 33.37 -11.95 -9.92
C LEU A 251 33.61 -11.68 -11.40
N ARG A 252 33.26 -12.64 -12.26
CA ARG A 252 33.36 -12.54 -13.72
C ARG A 252 32.02 -12.88 -14.36
N ARG A 253 31.54 -11.97 -15.23
CA ARG A 253 30.31 -12.15 -16.01
C ARG A 253 30.67 -12.31 -17.48
N SER A 254 30.06 -13.28 -18.15
CA SER A 254 30.34 -13.59 -19.55
C SER A 254 29.10 -14.10 -20.28
N GLY A 255 29.13 -14.01 -21.61
CA GLY A 255 28.01 -14.38 -22.47
C GLY A 255 27.01 -13.25 -22.69
N ARG A 256 25.97 -13.52 -23.48
CA ARG A 256 24.90 -12.58 -23.84
C ARG A 256 23.57 -13.32 -23.70
N GLY A 257 22.61 -12.69 -23.04
CA GLY A 257 21.25 -13.19 -22.91
C GLY A 257 20.31 -12.10 -22.41
N GLY A 258 19.00 -12.24 -22.67
CA GLY A 258 17.98 -11.30 -22.18
C GLY A 258 17.79 -11.39 -20.66
N VAL A 259 16.92 -10.55 -20.08
CA VAL A 259 16.60 -10.52 -18.63
C VAL A 259 16.30 -11.93 -18.09
N LEU A 260 16.93 -12.33 -16.98
CA LEU A 260 16.69 -13.62 -16.35
C LEU A 260 15.32 -13.66 -15.65
N PRO A 261 14.63 -14.80 -15.65
CA PRO A 261 13.45 -14.97 -14.80
C PRO A 261 13.81 -14.76 -13.31
N PRO A 262 12.96 -14.11 -12.50
CA PRO A 262 13.25 -13.82 -11.10
C PRO A 262 13.66 -15.04 -10.26
N ALA A 263 13.04 -16.20 -10.53
CA ALA A 263 13.36 -17.45 -9.83
C ALA A 263 14.78 -17.96 -10.14
N VAL A 264 15.22 -17.85 -11.40
CA VAL A 264 16.57 -18.22 -11.83
C VAL A 264 17.60 -17.27 -11.23
N ASP A 265 17.31 -15.97 -11.27
CA ASP A 265 18.19 -14.92 -10.75
C ASP A 265 18.41 -15.05 -9.24
N HIS A 266 17.35 -15.27 -8.47
CA HIS A 266 17.46 -15.49 -7.03
C HIS A 266 18.11 -16.83 -6.67
N THR A 267 17.76 -17.94 -7.35
CA THR A 267 18.43 -19.23 -7.10
C THR A 267 19.94 -19.15 -7.38
N ALA A 268 20.35 -18.46 -8.44
CA ALA A 268 21.76 -18.22 -8.72
C ALA A 268 22.44 -17.44 -7.60
N TYR A 269 21.83 -16.35 -7.13
CA TYR A 269 22.33 -15.59 -5.97
C TYR A 269 22.52 -16.50 -4.75
N ARG A 270 21.54 -17.34 -4.45
CA ARG A 270 21.59 -18.27 -3.30
C ARG A 270 22.67 -19.34 -3.43
N VAL A 271 22.89 -19.90 -4.62
CA VAL A 271 23.96 -20.87 -4.88
C VAL A 271 25.32 -20.22 -4.62
N VAL A 272 25.56 -19.02 -5.16
CA VAL A 272 26.82 -18.30 -4.92
C VAL A 272 26.99 -17.97 -3.44
N GLN A 273 25.94 -17.50 -2.77
CA GLN A 273 25.98 -17.17 -1.35
C GLN A 273 26.38 -18.36 -0.48
N GLU A 274 25.75 -19.50 -0.70
CA GLU A 274 26.05 -20.72 0.07
C GLU A 274 27.48 -21.20 -0.24
N ALA A 275 27.89 -21.20 -1.51
CA ALA A 275 29.24 -21.58 -1.93
C ALA A 275 30.31 -20.68 -1.29
N LEU A 276 30.16 -19.35 -1.33
CA LEU A 276 31.10 -18.42 -0.70
C LEU A 276 31.13 -18.59 0.82
N THR A 277 29.98 -18.83 1.45
CA THR A 277 29.91 -19.11 2.90
C THR A 277 30.66 -20.40 3.25
N ASN A 278 30.52 -21.44 2.42
CA ASN A 278 31.24 -22.70 2.60
C ASN A 278 32.75 -22.50 2.48
N VAL A 279 33.23 -21.73 1.49
CA VAL A 279 34.66 -21.38 1.40
C VAL A 279 35.12 -20.67 2.67
N VAL A 280 34.34 -19.69 3.16
CA VAL A 280 34.69 -18.95 4.36
C VAL A 280 34.80 -19.84 5.60
N ARG A 281 33.91 -20.82 5.73
CA ARG A 281 33.82 -21.70 6.91
C ARG A 281 34.72 -22.93 6.85
N HIS A 282 35.03 -23.43 5.66
CA HIS A 282 35.57 -24.77 5.49
C HIS A 282 36.83 -24.84 4.62
N SER A 283 37.24 -23.75 3.97
CA SER A 283 38.43 -23.72 3.09
C SER A 283 39.46 -22.71 3.57
N ASP A 284 40.72 -23.07 3.40
CA ASP A 284 41.89 -22.19 3.59
C ASP A 284 42.24 -21.41 2.32
N ALA A 285 41.37 -21.43 1.30
CA ALA A 285 41.56 -20.70 0.06
C ALA A 285 41.85 -19.21 0.28
N THR A 286 42.78 -18.69 -0.51
CA THR A 286 43.10 -17.25 -0.58
C THR A 286 42.45 -16.57 -1.78
N GLU A 287 42.06 -17.34 -2.80
CA GLU A 287 41.42 -16.82 -4.00
C GLU A 287 40.16 -17.63 -4.32
N VAL A 288 39.08 -16.90 -4.63
CA VAL A 288 37.82 -17.48 -5.08
C VAL A 288 37.37 -16.76 -6.33
N THR A 289 37.03 -17.52 -7.37
CA THR A 289 36.49 -16.98 -8.61
C THR A 289 35.05 -17.42 -8.78
N VAL A 290 34.14 -16.44 -8.94
CA VAL A 290 32.74 -16.65 -9.29
C VAL A 290 32.55 -16.30 -10.75
N HIS A 291 32.21 -17.28 -11.58
CA HIS A 291 31.89 -17.12 -12.99
C HIS A 291 30.39 -17.27 -13.22
N LEU A 292 29.79 -16.23 -13.80
CA LEU A 292 28.43 -16.24 -14.31
C LEU A 292 28.49 -16.21 -15.84
N ARG A 293 28.08 -17.32 -16.47
CA ARG A 293 27.99 -17.40 -17.93
C ARG A 293 26.53 -17.53 -18.34
N GLN A 294 26.02 -16.51 -19.02
CA GLN A 294 24.65 -16.48 -19.49
C GLN A 294 24.58 -16.69 -21.00
N ASP A 295 23.64 -17.51 -21.45
CA ASP A 295 23.29 -17.67 -22.86
C ASP A 295 21.76 -17.73 -23.03
N ASP A 296 21.29 -18.05 -24.22
CA ASP A 296 19.85 -18.14 -24.52
C ASP A 296 19.17 -19.31 -23.80
N HIS A 297 19.93 -20.32 -23.37
CA HIS A 297 19.40 -21.51 -22.70
C HIS A 297 19.31 -21.37 -21.19
N GLY A 298 20.06 -20.43 -20.58
CA GLY A 298 20.02 -20.21 -19.14
C GLY A 298 21.23 -19.52 -18.56
N LEU A 299 21.47 -19.77 -17.28
CA LEU A 299 22.60 -19.25 -16.52
C LEU A 299 23.42 -20.40 -15.95
N ARG A 300 24.71 -20.42 -16.28
CA ARG A 300 25.70 -21.26 -15.60
C ARG A 300 26.41 -20.43 -14.53
N VAL A 301 26.38 -20.95 -13.31
CA VAL A 301 27.11 -20.42 -12.16
C VAL A 301 28.25 -21.39 -11.85
N GLU A 302 29.47 -20.88 -11.72
CA GLU A 302 30.63 -21.65 -11.29
C GLU A 302 31.38 -20.88 -10.22
N VAL A 303 31.61 -21.50 -9.06
CA VAL A 303 32.41 -20.98 -7.95
C VAL A 303 33.58 -21.92 -7.76
N LEU A 304 34.78 -21.38 -7.89
CA LEU A 304 36.04 -22.11 -7.79
C LEU A 304 36.91 -21.45 -6.72
N ASP A 305 37.42 -22.22 -5.77
CA ASP A 305 38.43 -21.77 -4.83
C ASP A 305 39.77 -22.49 -5.04
N ASN A 306 40.86 -21.89 -4.56
CA ASN A 306 42.22 -22.42 -4.66
C ASN A 306 42.70 -23.16 -3.40
N GLY A 307 41.79 -23.60 -2.53
CA GLY A 307 42.12 -24.30 -1.29
C GLY A 307 42.68 -25.70 -1.51
N ALA A 308 43.07 -26.37 -0.42
CA ALA A 308 43.48 -27.76 -0.49
C ALA A 308 42.30 -28.66 -0.93
N PRO A 309 42.52 -29.64 -1.82
CA PRO A 309 41.45 -30.55 -2.25
C PRO A 309 40.96 -31.38 -1.05
N ALA A 310 39.68 -31.23 -0.71
CA ALA A 310 39.02 -32.04 0.30
C ALA A 310 38.48 -33.34 -0.33
N PRO A 311 38.50 -34.48 0.39
CA PRO A 311 37.90 -35.71 -0.10
C PRO A 311 36.38 -35.55 -0.27
N ALA A 312 35.85 -35.98 -1.42
CA ALA A 312 34.42 -35.92 -1.73
C ALA A 312 33.51 -36.70 -0.76
N SER A 313 34.09 -37.51 0.14
CA SER A 313 33.40 -38.33 1.13
C SER A 313 33.00 -37.61 2.41
N GLN A 314 33.24 -36.30 2.54
CA GLN A 314 32.59 -35.52 3.60
C GLN A 314 31.09 -35.47 3.32
N ALA A 315 30.31 -36.17 4.16
CA ALA A 315 28.88 -36.34 4.06
C ALA A 315 28.19 -35.04 3.61
N GLU A 316 27.28 -35.16 2.63
CA GLU A 316 26.60 -34.05 2.01
C GLU A 316 25.93 -33.15 3.06
N GLY A 317 26.59 -32.04 3.41
CA GLY A 317 26.11 -31.12 4.44
C GLY A 317 24.79 -30.47 4.04
N GLN A 318 24.05 -29.96 5.03
CA GLN A 318 22.75 -29.31 4.82
C GLN A 318 22.79 -28.20 3.74
N GLY A 319 23.91 -27.47 3.64
CA GLY A 319 24.12 -26.43 2.63
C GLY A 319 24.14 -26.97 1.18
N ILE A 320 24.84 -28.08 0.94
CA ILE A 320 24.91 -28.71 -0.40
C ILE A 320 23.56 -29.31 -0.77
N ARG A 321 22.89 -30.00 0.18
CA ARG A 321 21.54 -30.53 -0.04
C ARG A 321 20.55 -29.44 -0.43
N GLY A 322 20.54 -28.33 0.30
CA GLY A 322 19.67 -27.19 0.00
C GLY A 322 20.01 -26.47 -1.31
N MET A 323 21.27 -26.45 -1.76
CA MET A 323 21.61 -26.00 -3.11
C MET A 323 21.04 -26.94 -4.17
N ARG A 324 21.19 -28.27 -3.99
CA ARG A 324 20.72 -29.28 -4.95
C ARG A 324 19.19 -29.24 -5.11
N GLU A 325 18.46 -29.19 -4.01
CA GLU A 325 17.00 -29.09 -4.00
C GLU A 325 16.53 -27.85 -4.78
N ARG A 326 17.11 -26.67 -4.52
CA ARG A 326 16.75 -25.42 -5.22
C ARG A 326 17.07 -25.43 -6.71
N VAL A 327 18.23 -25.96 -7.09
CA VAL A 327 18.63 -26.10 -8.50
C VAL A 327 17.69 -27.08 -9.21
N HIS A 328 17.36 -28.19 -8.55
CA HIS A 328 16.47 -29.22 -9.11
C HIS A 328 15.03 -28.73 -9.29
N LEU A 329 14.52 -27.88 -8.39
CA LEU A 329 13.20 -27.23 -8.54
C LEU A 329 13.10 -26.36 -9.81
N LEU A 330 14.23 -25.92 -10.36
CA LEU A 330 14.30 -25.21 -11.63
C LEU A 330 14.71 -26.13 -12.79
N HIS A 331 14.66 -27.45 -12.62
CA HIS A 331 15.14 -28.44 -13.59
C HIS A 331 16.61 -28.27 -13.99
N GLY A 332 17.40 -27.63 -13.12
CA GLY A 332 18.83 -27.46 -13.31
C GLY A 332 19.64 -28.64 -12.76
N THR A 333 20.95 -28.58 -12.99
CA THR A 333 21.90 -29.56 -12.46
C THR A 333 22.95 -28.89 -11.60
N LEU A 334 23.28 -29.50 -10.45
CA LEU A 334 24.33 -29.06 -9.54
C LEU A 334 25.42 -30.14 -9.46
N SER A 335 26.67 -29.75 -9.72
CA SER A 335 27.85 -30.57 -9.48
C SER A 335 28.74 -29.88 -8.44
N VAL A 336 29.14 -30.62 -7.41
CA VAL A 336 29.99 -30.12 -6.33
C VAL A 336 31.10 -31.12 -6.08
N GLY A 337 32.36 -30.68 -6.03
CA GLY A 337 33.47 -31.57 -5.75
C GLY A 337 34.86 -30.94 -5.93
N PRO A 338 35.92 -31.69 -5.61
CA PRO A 338 37.29 -31.24 -5.80
C PRO A 338 37.65 -31.14 -7.29
N VAL A 339 38.60 -30.26 -7.62
CA VAL A 339 39.14 -30.14 -8.99
C VAL A 339 40.50 -30.83 -9.07
N GLU A 340 40.76 -31.52 -10.18
CA GLU A 340 42.03 -32.26 -10.40
C GLU A 340 43.28 -31.38 -10.26
N THR A 341 43.16 -30.10 -10.60
CA THR A 341 44.23 -29.10 -10.49
C THR A 341 44.38 -28.50 -9.08
N GLY A 342 43.60 -28.97 -8.10
CA GLY A 342 43.50 -28.41 -6.77
C GLY A 342 42.27 -27.51 -6.60
N GLY A 343 41.80 -27.37 -5.35
CA GLY A 343 40.62 -26.58 -5.01
C GLY A 343 39.30 -27.34 -5.03
N TRP A 344 38.22 -26.59 -4.81
CA TRP A 344 36.85 -27.08 -4.83
C TRP A 344 35.98 -26.28 -5.80
N ARG A 345 35.10 -26.98 -6.51
CA ARG A 345 34.20 -26.40 -7.51
C ARG A 345 32.75 -26.66 -7.13
N VAL A 346 31.95 -25.59 -7.13
CA VAL A 346 30.49 -25.64 -7.16
C VAL A 346 30.04 -25.12 -8.51
N ARG A 347 29.37 -25.96 -9.29
CA ARG A 347 28.81 -25.58 -10.59
C ARG A 347 27.33 -25.90 -10.66
N ALA A 348 26.53 -24.89 -10.99
CA ALA A 348 25.10 -25.01 -11.23
C ALA A 348 24.77 -24.57 -12.67
N ASP A 349 24.05 -25.41 -13.39
CA ASP A 349 23.46 -25.10 -14.69
C ASP A 349 21.96 -24.88 -14.46
N LEU A 350 21.49 -23.63 -14.65
CA LEU A 350 20.11 -23.21 -14.39
C LEU A 350 19.42 -22.86 -15.72
N PRO A 351 18.46 -23.66 -16.21
CA PRO A 351 17.78 -23.37 -17.47
C PRO A 351 16.87 -22.14 -17.35
N ARG A 352 16.70 -21.43 -18.47
CA ARG A 352 15.92 -20.19 -18.56
C ARG A 352 14.42 -20.41 -18.38
N GLU A 353 13.93 -21.56 -18.81
CA GLU A 353 12.57 -22.03 -18.56
C GLU A 353 12.73 -23.39 -17.87
N GLY A 354 11.99 -23.63 -16.78
CA GLY A 354 11.89 -24.96 -16.19
C GLY A 354 11.19 -25.87 -17.19
N ASN A 355 11.94 -26.37 -18.16
CA ASN A 355 11.36 -26.97 -19.34
C ASN A 355 10.91 -28.38 -18.98
N ALA A 356 9.60 -28.52 -18.76
CA ALA A 356 8.93 -29.80 -18.73
C ALA A 356 9.16 -30.52 -20.06
N TRP A 357 9.80 -31.68 -20.00
CA TRP A 357 9.65 -32.74 -20.97
C TRP A 357 9.21 -33.98 -20.20
#